data_AF-A0A936S8B3-F1
#
_entry.id   AF-A0A936S8B3-F1
#
_cell.length_a   1.000
_cell.length_b   1.000
_cell.length_c   1.000
_cell.angle_alpha   90.00
_cell.angle_beta   90.00
_cell.angle_gamma   90.00
#
_symmetry.space_group_name_H-M   'P 1'
#
loop_
_entity.id
_entity.type
_entity.pdbx_description
1 polymer ?
#
loop_
_entity_poly.entity_id
_entity_poly.type
_entity_poly.pdbx_seq_one_letter_code
_entity_poly.pdbx_strand_id
1 'polypeptide(L)'
;MTWFISKSSGGTDIVGFGAAGDKPVNADYDGDGKSDIAVFRPSGANGAEWWIRRSSDASVFAVQFGNSTDRAVPSDFTGDGKADVAFWRPSTGFWNVLRSEDFSYYAFPFGSNGDTPVPGDYDGDGRTDAGVFRQPGAQWFVNKSTGGTLIQSFGTDGDVSIPSAYVH
;
A
#
# COMPACT_ATOMS: atom_id res chain seq x y z
N MET A 1 2.57 1.80 -19.84
CA MET A 1 3.65 1.72 -18.84
C MET A 1 4.34 0.38 -18.99
N THR A 2 5.66 0.35 -18.81
CA THR A 2 6.47 -0.88 -18.96
C THR A 2 7.17 -1.17 -17.65
N TRP A 3 7.04 -2.40 -17.17
CA TRP A 3 7.67 -2.91 -15.96
C TRP A 3 8.92 -3.69 -16.33
N PHE A 4 10.00 -3.44 -15.59
CA PHE A 4 11.24 -4.18 -15.66
C PHE A 4 11.43 -4.86 -14.30
N ILE A 5 11.34 -6.19 -14.27
CA ILE A 5 11.33 -6.96 -13.02
C ILE A 5 12.59 -7.82 -13.00
N SER A 6 13.52 -7.47 -12.11
CA SER A 6 14.68 -8.32 -11.82
C SER A 6 14.28 -9.35 -10.78
N LYS A 7 14.42 -10.64 -11.11
CA LYS A 7 14.02 -11.73 -10.23
C LYS A 7 15.16 -12.10 -9.27
N SER A 8 14.81 -12.43 -8.03
CA SER A 8 15.77 -12.92 -7.03
C SER A 8 16.46 -14.23 -7.46
N SER A 9 15.77 -15.07 -8.25
CA SER A 9 16.31 -16.28 -8.88
C SER A 9 17.17 -16.02 -10.12
N GLY A 10 17.35 -14.76 -10.51
CA GLY A 10 18.07 -14.35 -11.71
C GLY A 10 17.17 -14.13 -12.94
N GLY A 11 17.65 -13.31 -13.87
CA GLY A 11 16.93 -12.91 -15.08
C GLY A 11 16.06 -11.65 -14.91
N THR A 12 15.53 -11.18 -16.03
CA THR A 12 14.68 -9.98 -16.11
C THR A 12 13.45 -10.27 -16.93
N ASP A 13 12.28 -9.96 -16.39
CA ASP A 13 11.02 -9.91 -17.15
C ASP A 13 10.73 -8.48 -17.57
N ILE A 14 10.18 -8.34 -18.78
CA ILE A 14 9.72 -7.05 -19.32
C ILE A 14 8.24 -7.21 -19.67
N VAL A 15 7.38 -6.46 -18.98
CA VAL A 15 5.93 -6.59 -19.11
C VAL A 15 5.30 -5.23 -19.36
N GLY A 16 4.48 -5.13 -20.42
CA GLY A 16 3.64 -3.96 -20.65
C GLY A 16 2.36 -4.05 -19.80
N PHE A 17 2.19 -3.14 -18.85
CA PHE A 17 0.98 -3.08 -18.01
C PHE A 17 0.77 -1.66 -17.47
N GLY A 18 -0.47 -1.16 -17.59
CA GLY A 18 -0.85 0.19 -17.19
C GLY A 18 -0.73 1.25 -18.30
N ALA A 19 -1.33 2.41 -18.03
CA ALA A 19 -1.42 3.58 -18.90
C ALA A 19 -0.54 4.74 -18.39
N ALA A 20 -0.50 5.85 -19.12
CA ALA A 20 0.18 7.06 -18.65
C ALA A 20 -0.58 7.69 -17.48
N GLY A 21 0.14 8.08 -16.42
CA GLY A 21 -0.44 8.64 -15.20
C GLY A 21 -0.80 7.62 -14.11
N ASP A 22 -0.72 6.33 -14.44
CA ASP A 22 -0.85 5.24 -13.47
C ASP A 22 0.35 5.24 -12.50
N LYS A 23 0.08 4.94 -11.22
CA LYS A 23 1.08 4.84 -10.16
C LYS A 23 1.32 3.35 -9.81
N PRO A 24 2.57 2.89 -9.71
CA PRO A 24 2.85 1.51 -9.33
C PRO A 24 2.46 1.25 -7.87
N VAL A 25 1.83 0.11 -7.62
CA VAL A 25 1.33 -0.33 -6.30
C VAL A 25 1.51 -1.84 -6.13
N ASN A 26 2.67 -2.36 -6.53
CA ASN A 26 2.95 -3.80 -6.47
C ASN A 26 2.91 -4.35 -5.04
N ALA A 27 2.24 -5.50 -4.87
CA ALA A 27 2.15 -6.28 -3.64
C ALA A 27 1.71 -7.71 -4.00
N ASP A 28 1.74 -8.65 -3.07
CA ASP A 28 1.22 -10.01 -3.26
C ASP A 28 -0.29 -10.02 -3.03
N TYR A 29 -1.10 -9.86 -4.08
CA TYR A 29 -2.56 -9.75 -3.96
C TYR A 29 -3.28 -11.10 -4.07
N ASP A 30 -2.58 -12.17 -4.45
CA ASP A 30 -3.15 -13.52 -4.56
C ASP A 30 -2.61 -14.52 -3.53
N GLY A 31 -1.60 -14.13 -2.76
CA GLY A 31 -1.01 -14.91 -1.66
C GLY A 31 -0.05 -15.99 -2.16
N ASP A 32 0.52 -15.85 -3.36
CA ASP A 32 1.43 -16.83 -3.93
C ASP A 32 2.90 -16.64 -3.50
N GLY A 33 3.15 -15.66 -2.63
CA GLY A 33 4.46 -15.31 -2.11
C GLY A 33 5.29 -14.45 -3.06
N LYS A 34 4.71 -13.95 -4.16
CA LYS A 34 5.41 -13.04 -5.08
C LYS A 34 4.64 -11.73 -5.24
N SER A 35 5.37 -10.65 -5.48
CA SER A 35 4.73 -9.39 -5.83
C SER A 35 4.06 -9.47 -7.21
N ASP A 36 2.80 -9.10 -7.25
CA ASP A 36 2.02 -8.91 -8.46
C ASP A 36 2.30 -7.54 -9.10
N ILE A 37 2.05 -7.47 -10.41
CA ILE A 37 2.12 -6.20 -11.14
C ILE A 37 0.79 -5.48 -10.92
N ALA A 38 0.81 -4.33 -10.25
CA ALA A 38 -0.39 -3.56 -9.99
C ALA A 38 -0.19 -2.06 -10.19
N VAL A 39 -1.26 -1.39 -10.64
CA VAL A 39 -1.31 0.06 -10.80
C VAL A 39 -2.55 0.66 -10.15
N PHE A 40 -2.35 1.81 -9.53
CA PHE A 40 -3.41 2.73 -9.12
C PHE A 40 -3.53 3.84 -10.16
N ARG A 41 -4.70 3.96 -10.77
CA ARG A 41 -5.07 5.02 -11.72
C ARG A 41 -5.92 6.05 -10.98
N PRO A 42 -5.37 7.22 -10.60
CA PRO A 42 -6.10 8.20 -9.81
C PRO A 42 -7.30 8.81 -10.56
N SER A 43 -7.19 8.92 -11.88
CA SER A 43 -8.17 9.58 -12.75
C SER A 43 -8.73 8.59 -13.79
N GLY A 44 -9.29 7.48 -13.33
CA GLY A 44 -10.01 6.53 -14.18
C GLY A 44 -11.34 7.09 -14.68
N ALA A 45 -12.00 6.35 -15.57
CA ALA A 45 -13.22 6.84 -16.22
C ALA A 45 -14.38 7.08 -15.24
N ASN A 46 -14.40 6.32 -14.13
CA ASN A 46 -15.46 6.38 -13.12
C ASN A 46 -14.92 6.64 -11.70
N GLY A 47 -13.74 7.26 -11.58
CA GLY A 47 -13.07 7.47 -10.30
C GLY A 47 -11.70 6.77 -10.25
N ALA A 48 -11.17 6.58 -9.04
CA ALA A 48 -9.88 5.93 -8.90
C ALA A 48 -10.01 4.42 -9.10
N GLU A 49 -9.17 3.87 -9.96
CA GLU A 49 -9.19 2.46 -10.35
C GLU A 49 -7.89 1.77 -9.94
N TRP A 50 -8.01 0.54 -9.48
CA TRP A 50 -6.90 -0.36 -9.24
C TRP A 50 -6.92 -1.46 -10.29
N TRP A 51 -5.78 -1.74 -10.90
CA TRP A 51 -5.62 -2.80 -11.89
C TRP A 51 -4.49 -3.70 -11.45
N ILE A 52 -4.78 -4.98 -11.23
CA ILE A 52 -3.86 -5.94 -10.64
C ILE A 52 -3.75 -7.12 -11.59
N ARG A 53 -2.51 -7.48 -11.92
CA ARG A 53 -2.16 -8.64 -12.74
C ARG A 53 -1.38 -9.63 -11.89
N ARG A 54 -2.03 -10.74 -11.57
CA ARG A 54 -1.50 -11.80 -10.72
C ARG A 54 -0.26 -12.46 -11.29
N SER A 55 0.68 -12.78 -10.42
CA SER A 55 1.93 -13.43 -10.76
C SER A 55 1.73 -14.92 -11.01
N SER A 56 0.76 -15.53 -10.33
CA SER A 56 0.47 -16.97 -10.36
C SER A 56 -0.11 -17.45 -11.70
N ASP A 57 -1.04 -16.68 -12.28
CA ASP A 57 -1.82 -17.10 -13.45
C ASP A 57 -1.95 -16.03 -14.56
N ALA A 58 -1.32 -14.86 -14.39
CA ALA A 58 -1.41 -13.71 -15.28
C ALA A 58 -2.83 -13.14 -15.47
N SER A 59 -3.82 -13.57 -14.68
CA SER A 59 -5.16 -13.01 -14.70
C SER A 59 -5.13 -11.55 -14.23
N VAL A 60 -6.04 -10.75 -14.80
CA VAL A 60 -6.17 -9.34 -14.48
C VAL A 60 -7.54 -9.11 -13.88
N PHE A 61 -7.58 -8.42 -12.74
CA PHE A 61 -8.82 -7.87 -12.22
C PHE A 61 -8.66 -6.37 -11.95
N ALA A 62 -9.79 -5.69 -11.88
CA ALA A 62 -9.83 -4.27 -11.60
C ALA A 62 -10.95 -3.94 -10.60
N VAL A 63 -10.72 -2.93 -9.78
CA VAL A 63 -11.71 -2.45 -8.80
C VAL A 63 -11.68 -0.93 -8.73
N GLN A 64 -12.84 -0.32 -8.50
CA GLN A 64 -12.96 1.11 -8.26
C GLN A 64 -13.01 1.36 -6.75
N PHE A 65 -11.98 2.02 -6.22
CA PHE A 65 -11.88 2.29 -4.80
C PHE A 65 -11.01 3.52 -4.54
N GLY A 66 -11.62 4.54 -3.93
CA GLY A 66 -10.98 5.81 -3.61
C GLY A 66 -11.11 6.88 -4.70
N ASN A 67 -10.34 7.94 -4.52
CA ASN A 67 -10.41 9.19 -5.27
C ASN A 67 -9.02 9.60 -5.76
N SER A 68 -8.95 10.57 -6.67
CA SER A 68 -7.70 10.99 -7.33
C SER A 68 -6.62 11.57 -6.39
N THR A 69 -7.02 12.07 -5.21
CA THR A 69 -6.13 12.67 -4.21
C THR A 69 -5.64 11.68 -3.15
N ASP A 70 -6.16 10.46 -3.16
CA ASP A 70 -5.81 9.45 -2.16
C ASP A 70 -4.40 8.89 -2.42
N ARG A 71 -3.74 8.46 -1.34
CA ARG A 71 -2.41 7.82 -1.40
C ARG A 71 -2.57 6.32 -1.26
N ALA A 72 -2.33 5.59 -2.34
CA ALA A 72 -2.34 4.12 -2.34
C ALA A 72 -1.30 3.56 -1.36
N VAL A 73 -1.72 2.61 -0.53
CA VAL A 73 -0.92 1.94 0.51
C VAL A 73 -1.33 0.47 0.65
N PRO A 74 -1.27 -0.34 -0.43
CA PRO A 74 -1.66 -1.75 -0.35
C PRO A 74 -0.76 -2.52 0.61
N SER A 75 -1.37 -3.41 1.41
CA SER A 75 -0.68 -4.24 2.40
C SER A 75 -1.66 -5.22 3.03
N ASP A 76 -1.19 -6.23 3.75
CA ASP A 76 -2.03 -7.22 4.43
C ASP A 76 -2.52 -6.68 5.78
N PHE A 77 -3.64 -5.93 5.80
CA PHE A 77 -4.18 -5.35 7.03
C PHE A 77 -5.04 -6.33 7.83
N THR A 78 -5.50 -7.42 7.20
CA THR A 78 -6.37 -8.42 7.83
C THR A 78 -5.58 -9.62 8.38
N GLY A 79 -4.35 -9.83 7.91
CA GLY A 79 -3.47 -10.95 8.25
C GLY A 79 -3.87 -12.23 7.52
N ASP A 80 -4.46 -12.12 6.33
CA ASP A 80 -4.87 -13.29 5.53
C ASP A 80 -3.77 -13.81 4.60
N GLY A 81 -2.60 -13.15 4.60
CA GLY A 81 -1.47 -13.46 3.74
C GLY A 81 -1.57 -12.84 2.36
N LYS A 82 -2.54 -11.95 2.10
CA LYS A 82 -2.67 -11.20 0.84
C LYS A 82 -2.70 -9.71 1.10
N ALA A 83 -2.19 -8.95 0.16
CA ALA A 83 -2.34 -7.51 0.18
C ALA A 83 -3.80 -7.10 -0.05
N ASP A 84 -4.31 -6.28 0.85
CA ASP A 84 -5.56 -5.55 0.68
C ASP A 84 -5.35 -4.35 -0.24
N VAL A 85 -6.40 -3.97 -0.96
CA VAL A 85 -6.44 -2.70 -1.68
C VAL A 85 -6.73 -1.60 -0.66
N ALA A 86 -5.76 -0.73 -0.41
CA ALA A 86 -5.91 0.28 0.62
C ALA A 86 -5.36 1.65 0.20
N PHE A 87 -5.93 2.70 0.78
CA PHE A 87 -5.43 4.06 0.63
C PHE A 87 -5.54 4.88 1.92
N TRP A 88 -4.64 5.85 2.07
CA TRP A 88 -4.73 6.90 3.07
C TRP A 88 -5.19 8.21 2.43
N ARG A 89 -6.17 8.88 3.06
CA ARG A 89 -6.78 10.12 2.56
C ARG A 89 -6.18 11.34 3.26
N PRO A 90 -5.36 12.16 2.58
CA PRO A 90 -4.68 13.30 3.22
C PRO A 90 -5.61 14.38 3.77
N SER A 91 -6.81 14.54 3.20
CA SER A 91 -7.76 15.57 3.65
C SER A 91 -8.46 15.22 4.97
N THR A 92 -8.52 13.94 5.35
CA THR A 92 -9.24 13.49 6.54
C THR A 92 -8.39 12.66 7.50
N GLY A 93 -7.22 12.18 7.08
CA GLY A 93 -6.39 11.26 7.86
C GLY A 93 -6.97 9.85 7.96
N PHE A 94 -7.93 9.47 7.10
CA PHE A 94 -8.52 8.14 7.13
C PHE A 94 -7.74 7.14 6.29
N TRP A 95 -7.50 5.98 6.88
CA TRP A 95 -7.13 4.76 6.19
C TRP A 95 -8.40 4.06 5.74
N ASN A 96 -8.45 3.62 4.50
CA ASN A 96 -9.59 2.90 3.92
C ASN A 96 -9.03 1.61 3.32
N VAL A 97 -9.56 0.48 3.74
CA VAL A 97 -9.06 -0.85 3.39
C VAL A 97 -10.21 -1.63 2.76
N LEU A 98 -10.01 -2.06 1.52
CA LEU A 98 -10.87 -2.99 0.80
C LEU A 98 -10.24 -4.37 0.91
N ARG A 99 -10.95 -5.25 1.63
CA ARG A 99 -10.48 -6.55 2.07
C ARG A 99 -10.29 -7.52 0.90
N SER A 100 -9.16 -8.20 0.89
CA SER A 100 -8.80 -9.21 -0.12
C SER A 100 -9.74 -10.43 -0.06
N GLU A 101 -10.31 -10.73 1.11
CA GLU A 101 -11.06 -11.95 1.35
C GLU A 101 -12.45 -11.94 0.71
N ASP A 102 -13.12 -10.79 0.72
CA ASP A 102 -14.55 -10.67 0.39
C ASP A 102 -14.96 -9.35 -0.29
N PHE A 103 -14.02 -8.45 -0.54
CA PHE A 103 -14.28 -7.09 -1.07
C PHE A 103 -15.22 -6.24 -0.20
N SER A 104 -15.45 -6.59 1.07
CA SER A 104 -15.98 -5.65 2.04
C SER A 104 -14.90 -4.59 2.38
N TYR A 105 -15.31 -3.43 2.88
CA TYR A 105 -14.35 -2.40 3.26
C TYR A 105 -14.63 -1.85 4.65
N TYR A 106 -13.58 -1.39 5.30
CA TYR A 106 -13.64 -0.63 6.54
C TYR A 106 -12.69 0.57 6.47
N ALA A 107 -12.90 1.53 7.36
CA ALA A 107 -12.09 2.73 7.43
C ALA A 107 -11.92 3.19 8.87
N PHE A 108 -10.76 3.78 9.17
CA PHE A 108 -10.45 4.28 10.49
C PHE A 108 -9.54 5.53 10.42
N PRO A 109 -9.68 6.48 11.35
CA PRO A 109 -8.83 7.68 11.37
C PRO A 109 -7.48 7.36 12.02
N PHE A 110 -6.38 7.67 11.33
CA PHE A 110 -5.06 7.71 11.93
C PHE A 110 -4.09 8.60 11.13
N GLY A 111 -3.48 9.56 11.84
CA GLY A 111 -2.70 10.63 11.23
C GLY A 111 -3.51 11.90 10.95
N SER A 112 -2.89 12.85 10.26
CA SER A 112 -3.44 14.18 10.00
C SER A 112 -2.94 14.73 8.67
N ASN A 113 -3.54 15.82 8.20
CA ASN A 113 -3.06 16.49 7.00
C ASN A 113 -1.59 16.90 7.13
N GLY A 114 -0.79 16.66 6.10
CA GLY A 114 0.65 16.88 6.11
C GLY A 114 1.48 15.63 6.42
N ASP A 115 0.88 14.59 6.99
CA ASP A 115 1.57 13.34 7.27
C ASP A 115 1.85 12.53 5.99
N THR A 116 2.84 11.63 6.09
CA THR A 116 3.17 10.62 5.08
C THR A 116 2.84 9.23 5.61
N PRO A 117 1.96 8.46 4.94
CA PRO A 117 1.61 7.12 5.42
C PRO A 117 2.77 6.15 5.22
N VAL A 118 3.03 5.33 6.24
CA VAL A 118 4.09 4.33 6.33
C VAL A 118 3.51 3.04 6.90
N PRO A 119 2.73 2.27 6.12
CA PRO A 119 2.23 0.97 6.55
C PRO A 119 3.39 -0.01 6.78
N GLY A 120 3.23 -0.91 7.74
CA GLY A 120 4.13 -2.02 7.99
C GLY A 120 3.71 -2.84 9.21
N ASP A 121 4.21 -4.05 9.34
CA ASP A 121 4.06 -4.85 10.56
C ASP A 121 5.14 -4.42 11.57
N TYR A 122 4.78 -3.57 12.54
CA TYR A 122 5.69 -3.02 13.54
C TYR A 122 5.62 -3.76 14.88
N ASP A 123 4.65 -4.65 15.06
CA ASP A 123 4.47 -5.41 16.30
C ASP A 123 4.66 -6.93 16.14
N GLY A 124 4.87 -7.39 14.90
CA GLY A 124 5.24 -8.74 14.54
C GLY A 124 4.08 -9.71 14.57
N ASP A 125 2.84 -9.23 14.47
CA ASP A 125 1.64 -10.07 14.51
C ASP A 125 1.21 -10.62 13.13
N GLY A 126 1.93 -10.24 12.07
CA GLY A 126 1.61 -10.63 10.70
C GLY A 126 0.51 -9.80 10.07
N ARG A 127 0.09 -8.68 10.69
CA ARG A 127 -0.82 -7.70 10.11
C ARG A 127 -0.10 -6.37 9.91
N THR A 128 -0.57 -5.65 8.92
CA THR A 128 -0.09 -4.30 8.66
C THR A 128 -0.68 -3.33 9.68
N ASP A 129 0.20 -2.62 10.37
CA ASP A 129 -0.15 -1.47 11.20
C ASP A 129 -0.20 -0.19 10.38
N ALA A 130 -1.11 0.70 10.76
CA ALA A 130 -1.14 2.04 10.20
C ALA A 130 -0.05 2.91 10.83
N GLY A 131 0.96 3.28 10.06
CA GLY A 131 2.00 4.23 10.47
C GLY A 131 1.91 5.56 9.73
N VAL A 132 2.29 6.66 10.37
CA VAL A 132 2.51 7.95 9.72
C VAL A 132 3.83 8.59 10.14
N PHE A 133 4.53 9.17 9.18
CA PHE A 133 5.69 10.03 9.38
C PHE A 133 5.30 11.50 9.25
N ARG A 134 5.64 12.30 10.26
CA ARG A 134 5.29 13.71 10.38
C ARG A 134 6.52 14.59 10.36
N GLN A 135 6.43 15.66 9.56
CA GLN A 135 7.41 16.74 9.50
C GLN A 135 6.76 18.10 9.81
N PRO A 136 7.52 19.05 10.38
CA PRO A 136 8.90 18.91 10.88
C PRO A 136 8.98 18.11 12.20
N GLY A 137 10.18 17.66 12.58
CA GLY A 137 10.47 16.96 13.84
C GLY A 137 10.68 15.45 13.74
N ALA A 138 10.67 14.89 12.53
CA ALA A 138 10.92 13.48 12.22
C ALA A 138 10.22 12.50 13.18
N GLN A 139 8.91 12.71 13.36
CA GLN A 139 8.10 11.91 14.28
C GLN A 139 7.39 10.78 13.54
N TRP A 140 7.51 9.57 14.08
CA TRP A 140 6.83 8.37 13.64
C TRP A 140 5.71 8.06 14.63
N PHE A 141 4.51 7.89 14.12
CA PHE A 141 3.34 7.44 14.87
C PHE A 141 2.86 6.13 14.25
N VAL A 142 2.66 5.10 15.06
CA VAL A 142 2.17 3.79 14.59
C VAL A 142 0.99 3.37 15.44
N ASN A 143 -0.11 2.99 14.81
CA ASN A 143 -1.25 2.36 15.45
C ASN A 143 -1.15 0.85 15.28
N LYS A 144 -0.58 0.19 16.29
CA LYS A 144 -0.36 -1.26 16.25
C LYS A 144 -1.68 -2.01 16.33
N SER A 145 -1.84 -2.99 15.46
CA SER A 145 -3.00 -3.88 15.31
C SER A 145 -3.36 -4.59 16.63
N THR A 146 -2.37 -4.96 17.44
CA THR A 146 -2.56 -5.63 18.74
C THR A 146 -1.97 -4.88 19.93
N GLY A 147 -1.07 -3.92 19.68
CA GLY A 147 -0.24 -3.31 20.72
C GLY A 147 -0.55 -1.86 21.11
N GLY A 148 -1.61 -1.24 20.60
CA GLY A 148 -1.92 0.18 20.82
C GLY A 148 -0.98 1.14 20.07
N THR A 149 -0.96 2.44 20.42
CA THR A 149 -0.16 3.43 19.69
C THR A 149 1.30 3.50 20.15
N LEU A 150 2.23 3.45 19.20
CA LEU A 150 3.66 3.76 19.37
C LEU A 150 3.94 5.17 18.83
N ILE A 151 4.77 5.94 19.55
CA ILE A 151 5.30 7.22 19.10
C ILE A 151 6.81 7.19 19.26
N GLN A 152 7.54 7.43 18.18
CA GLN A 152 8.99 7.41 18.17
C GLN A 152 9.54 8.59 17.38
N SER A 153 10.52 9.30 17.93
CA SER A 153 11.31 10.28 17.19
C SER A 153 12.57 9.61 16.64
N PHE A 154 12.70 9.57 15.32
CA PHE A 154 13.85 8.98 14.64
C PHE A 154 14.05 9.64 13.26
N GLY A 155 15.28 10.05 12.97
CA GLY A 155 15.63 10.84 11.78
C GLY A 155 15.87 12.33 12.08
N THR A 156 16.11 13.11 11.03
CA THR A 156 16.32 14.57 11.06
C THR A 156 15.38 15.29 10.09
N ASP A 157 15.23 16.62 10.23
CA ASP A 157 14.45 17.42 9.29
C ASP A 157 15.07 17.34 7.88
N GLY A 158 14.28 16.85 6.93
CA GLY A 158 14.72 16.57 5.56
C GLY A 158 14.73 15.08 5.19
N ASP A 159 14.61 14.17 6.17
CA ASP A 159 14.50 12.74 5.88
C ASP A 159 13.16 12.42 5.19
N VAL A 160 13.18 11.52 4.22
CA VAL A 160 11.99 11.04 3.50
C VAL A 160 11.71 9.62 3.94
N SER A 161 10.52 9.36 4.46
CA SER A 161 10.08 8.01 4.76
C SER A 161 9.86 7.22 3.48
N ILE A 162 10.43 6.02 3.41
CA ILE A 162 10.04 5.00 2.43
C ILE A 162 9.08 4.02 3.13
N PRO A 163 7.92 3.71 2.56
CA PRO A 163 7.15 2.52 2.95
C PRO A 163 8.05 1.28 2.78
N SER A 164 7.85 0.30 3.65
CA SER A 164 8.76 -0.82 3.99
C SER A 164 9.53 -1.46 2.82
N ALA A 165 10.76 -1.92 3.13
CA ALA A 165 11.49 -2.89 2.32
C ALA A 165 10.95 -4.30 2.61
N TYR A 166 10.54 -5.01 1.56
CA TYR A 166 10.08 -6.41 1.63
C TYR A 166 11.20 -7.32 2.16
N VAL A 167 11.01 -7.89 3.35
CA VAL A 167 11.77 -9.07 3.80
C VAL A 167 10.79 -10.03 4.49
N HIS A 168 10.33 -11.04 3.75
CA HIS A 168 10.01 -12.35 4.29
C HIS A 168 10.53 -13.42 3.33
#